data_AF-A0A7J8SCW0-F1
#
_entry.id   AF-A0A7J8SCW0-F1
#
_cell.length_a   1.000
_cell.length_b   1.000
_cell.length_c   1.000
_cell.angle_alpha   90.00
_cell.angle_beta   90.00
_cell.angle_gamma   90.00
#
_symmetry.space_group_name_H-M   'P 1'
#
loop_
_entity.id
_entity.type
_entity.pdbx_description
1 polymer ?
#
loop_
_entity_poly.entity_id
_entity_poly.type
_entity_poly.pdbx_seq_one_letter_code
_entity_poly.pdbx_strand_id
1 'polypeptide(L)'
;MDGYLRIQQMVGFDCYNSLGRSSYGESYSLPNFPISNTRNKFTAIGCDTYALIEAIPKGVRNYVLNFDTRRNHSNVLDFNPCSYGFVVEDGAYNFSVSDLSNVNFNTTKFPIILDWTIGNQNCTEAKLDPKNYACKENSVCIDPENYNCKENVEHGL
;
A
#
# COMPACT_ATOMS: atom_id res chain seq x y z
N MET A 1 -0.17 -7.32 20.84
CA MET A 1 0.18 -7.27 19.42
C MET A 1 -1.02 -6.79 18.62
N ASP A 2 -0.97 -5.55 18.15
CA ASP A 2 -1.85 -5.12 17.07
C ASP A 2 -1.41 -5.88 15.80
N GLY A 3 -2.08 -7.00 15.52
CA GLY A 3 -1.74 -7.83 14.36
C GLY A 3 -2.07 -7.06 13.09
N TYR A 4 -1.07 -6.83 12.24
CA TYR A 4 -1.25 -6.35 10.87
C TYR A 4 -0.45 -7.24 9.94
N LEU A 5 -1.00 -7.55 8.78
CA LEU A 5 -0.29 -8.31 7.77
C LEU A 5 0.60 -7.36 6.99
N ARG A 6 1.91 -7.49 7.14
CA ARG A 6 2.91 -6.71 6.42
C ARG A 6 3.53 -7.56 5.32
N ILE A 7 3.52 -7.07 4.09
CA ILE A 7 4.21 -7.69 2.95
C ILE A 7 5.18 -6.71 2.30
N GLN A 8 6.09 -7.20 1.45
CA GLN A 8 7.04 -6.38 0.70
C GLN A 8 6.56 -6.22 -0.74
N GLN A 9 6.39 -4.99 -1.19
CA GLN A 9 5.93 -4.64 -2.53
C GLN A 9 7.03 -3.93 -3.32
N MET A 10 7.18 -4.27 -4.61
CA MET A 10 8.12 -3.58 -5.51
C MET A 10 7.60 -2.20 -5.89
N VAL A 11 8.54 -1.29 -6.17
CA VAL A 11 8.24 0.05 -6.62
C VAL A 11 7.81 0.05 -8.08
N GLY A 12 6.68 0.69 -8.36
CA GLY A 12 6.26 0.93 -9.75
C GLY A 12 7.03 2.08 -10.35
N PHE A 13 7.31 2.00 -11.65
CA PHE A 13 8.20 2.94 -12.30
C PHE A 13 7.88 3.15 -13.77
N ASP A 14 8.28 4.31 -14.27
CA ASP A 14 8.30 4.64 -15.69
C ASP A 14 9.62 5.36 -15.99
N CYS A 15 10.39 4.82 -16.93
CA CYS A 15 11.70 5.38 -17.30
C CYS A 15 11.65 5.98 -18.70
N TYR A 16 12.22 7.16 -18.82
CA TYR A 16 12.13 7.99 -20.01
C TYR A 16 13.38 7.86 -20.88
N ASN A 17 13.21 8.07 -22.17
CA ASN A 17 14.30 8.19 -23.13
C ASN A 17 14.11 9.47 -23.97
N SER A 18 14.99 9.69 -24.95
CA SER A 18 14.96 10.89 -25.80
C SER A 18 13.70 11.06 -26.67
N LEU A 19 12.88 10.01 -26.83
CA LEU A 19 11.57 10.08 -27.48
C LEU A 19 10.47 10.54 -26.52
N GLY A 20 10.73 10.43 -25.21
CA GLY A 20 10.07 11.14 -24.13
C GLY A 20 8.58 10.85 -23.89
N ARG A 21 7.97 9.94 -24.66
CA ARG A 21 6.56 9.60 -24.49
C ARG A 21 6.42 8.13 -24.11
N SER A 22 6.35 7.90 -22.80
CA SER A 22 5.85 6.65 -22.22
C SER A 22 4.54 6.99 -21.53
N SER A 23 3.47 6.29 -21.89
CA SER A 23 2.29 6.18 -21.03
C SER A 23 2.33 4.77 -20.49
N TYR A 24 2.69 4.64 -19.22
CA TYR A 24 2.85 3.36 -18.56
C TYR A 24 1.84 3.26 -17.42
N GLY A 25 1.00 2.23 -17.50
CA GLY A 25 0.06 1.85 -16.46
C GLY A 25 0.54 0.56 -15.82
N GLU A 26 0.75 0.56 -14.51
CA GLU A 26 1.07 -0.64 -13.74
C GLU A 26 -0.06 -0.97 -12.76
N SER A 27 -0.48 -2.24 -12.76
CA SER A 27 -1.56 -2.71 -11.89
C SER A 27 -1.00 -3.62 -10.81
N TYR A 28 -1.29 -3.28 -9.56
CA TYR A 28 -0.96 -4.09 -8.40
C TYR A 28 -2.23 -4.74 -7.85
N SER A 29 -2.20 -6.06 -7.63
CA SER A 29 -3.35 -6.83 -7.15
C SER A 29 -2.97 -7.75 -5.99
N LEU A 30 -3.73 -7.64 -4.91
CA LEU A 30 -3.62 -8.43 -3.69
C LEU A 30 -4.97 -9.13 -3.44
N PRO A 31 -5.21 -10.29 -4.07
CA PRO A 31 -6.55 -10.89 -4.18
C PRO A 31 -7.14 -11.30 -2.82
N ASN A 32 -6.29 -11.57 -1.84
CA ASN A 32 -6.70 -12.17 -0.57
C ASN A 32 -6.97 -11.14 0.53
N PHE A 33 -6.31 -9.99 0.50
CA PHE A 33 -6.35 -9.03 1.62
C PHE A 33 -6.46 -7.59 1.10
N PRO A 34 -7.42 -6.80 1.61
CA PRO A 34 -7.50 -5.39 1.28
C PRO A 34 -6.28 -4.62 1.79
N ILE A 35 -5.89 -3.59 1.05
CA ILE A 35 -4.83 -2.67 1.42
C ILE A 35 -5.36 -1.75 2.51
N SER A 36 -4.59 -1.59 3.59
CA SER A 36 -4.98 -0.71 4.67
C SER A 36 -4.95 0.75 4.21
N ASN A 37 -6.09 1.42 4.22
CA ASN A 37 -6.22 2.82 3.79
C ASN A 37 -5.83 3.83 4.88
N THR A 38 -5.55 3.37 6.11
CA THR A 38 -5.17 4.20 7.25
C THR A 38 -3.71 4.03 7.69
N ARG A 39 -3.04 2.97 7.22
CA ARG A 39 -1.67 2.61 7.62
C ARG A 39 -0.65 2.75 6.49
N ASN A 40 -1.11 3.03 5.29
CA ASN A 40 -0.25 3.25 4.14
C ASN A 40 -0.43 4.64 3.57
N LYS A 41 0.62 5.13 2.91
CA LYS A 41 0.65 6.35 2.12
C LYS A 41 0.99 6.00 0.68
N PHE A 42 0.33 6.69 -0.25
CA PHE A 42 0.76 6.71 -1.64
C PHE A 42 1.90 7.70 -1.79
N THR A 43 2.98 7.25 -2.43
CA THR A 43 4.18 8.06 -2.70
C THR A 43 4.46 8.07 -4.18
N ALA A 44 4.81 9.25 -4.70
CA ALA A 44 5.25 9.46 -6.06
C ALA A 44 6.55 10.28 -6.07
N ILE A 45 7.50 9.90 -6.94
CA ILE A 45 8.82 10.53 -7.08
C ILE A 45 9.02 10.84 -8.57
N GLY A 46 9.29 12.10 -8.92
CA GLY A 46 9.54 12.53 -10.30
C GLY A 46 9.43 14.06 -10.48
N CYS A 47 9.94 14.59 -11.60
CA CYS A 47 10.11 16.03 -11.85
C CYS A 47 9.39 16.56 -13.12
N ASP A 48 8.08 16.28 -13.28
CA ASP A 48 7.18 16.65 -14.41
C ASP A 48 6.29 15.47 -14.87
N THR A 49 6.40 14.37 -14.13
CA THR A 49 5.49 13.24 -14.15
C THR A 49 4.38 13.39 -13.12
N TYR A 50 3.18 12.92 -13.46
CA TYR A 50 2.07 12.76 -12.53
C TYR A 50 1.85 11.27 -12.33
N ALA A 51 1.85 10.82 -11.07
CA ALA A 51 1.40 9.49 -10.72
C ALA A 51 0.02 9.59 -10.09
N LEU A 52 -0.99 9.01 -10.75
CA LEU A 52 -2.35 8.95 -10.24
C LEU A 52 -2.61 7.54 -9.68
N ILE A 53 -3.13 7.51 -8.46
CA ILE A 53 -3.81 6.34 -7.92
C ILE A 53 -5.32 6.62 -7.94
N GLU A 54 -6.07 5.82 -8.68
CA GLU A 54 -7.53 5.78 -8.48
C GLU A 54 -7.73 5.23 -7.06
N ALA A 55 -8.41 6.01 -6.21
CA ALA A 55 -8.33 5.97 -4.75
C ALA A 55 -8.22 4.55 -4.14
N ILE A 56 -7.69 4.47 -2.90
CA ILE A 56 -7.78 3.28 -2.06
C ILE A 56 -8.96 3.44 -1.07
N PRO A 57 -10.24 3.33 -1.50
CA PRO A 57 -11.33 3.10 -0.56
C PRO A 57 -11.01 1.93 0.36
N LYS A 58 -11.69 1.92 1.50
CA LYS A 58 -11.71 0.76 2.36
C LYS A 58 -12.15 -0.47 1.57
N GLY A 59 -11.45 -1.59 1.76
CA GLY A 59 -11.75 -2.85 1.05
C GLY A 59 -11.11 -2.98 -0.34
N VAL A 60 -10.34 -1.99 -0.80
CA VAL A 60 -9.60 -2.09 -2.06
C VAL A 60 -8.49 -3.13 -1.96
N ARG A 61 -8.42 -4.01 -2.97
CA ARG A 61 -7.42 -5.07 -3.11
C ARG A 61 -6.44 -4.83 -4.26
N ASN A 62 -6.74 -3.87 -5.12
CA ASN A 62 -5.95 -3.58 -6.28
C ASN A 62 -5.90 -2.08 -6.53
N TYR A 63 -4.78 -1.58 -7.01
CA TYR A 63 -4.65 -0.20 -7.42
C TYR A 63 -3.84 -0.11 -8.71
N VAL A 64 -4.10 0.94 -9.47
CA VAL A 64 -3.40 1.21 -10.71
C VAL A 64 -2.57 2.47 -10.52
N LEU A 65 -1.32 2.41 -10.97
CA LEU A 65 -0.43 3.56 -11.10
C LEU A 65 -0.39 3.95 -12.56
N ASN A 66 -0.79 5.18 -12.85
CA ASN A 66 -0.66 5.75 -14.18
C ASN A 66 0.44 6.81 -14.13
N PHE A 67 1.45 6.65 -14.98
CA PHE A 67 2.49 7.65 -15.20
C PHE A 67 2.21 8.39 -16.51
N ASP A 68 2.25 9.72 -16.44
CA ASP A 68 2.11 10.60 -17.59
C ASP A 68 3.04 11.82 -17.45
N THR A 69 3.55 12.34 -18.57
CA THR A 69 4.53 13.43 -18.58
C THR A 69 4.02 14.64 -19.35
N ARG A 70 4.16 15.83 -18.75
CA ARG A 70 3.87 17.09 -19.45
C ARG A 70 5.17 17.59 -20.07
N ARG A 71 5.30 17.51 -21.41
CA ARG A 71 6.48 17.93 -22.22
C ARG A 71 7.54 16.86 -22.47
N ASN A 72 7.15 15.59 -22.49
CA ASN A 72 8.01 14.48 -22.88
C ASN A 72 9.25 14.26 -21.97
N HIS A 73 9.21 14.71 -20.71
CA HIS A 73 10.28 14.52 -19.71
C HIS A 73 11.66 15.09 -20.10
N SER A 74 11.76 15.81 -21.21
CA SER A 74 13.05 16.08 -21.88
C SER A 74 13.92 17.12 -21.16
N ASN A 75 13.30 17.99 -20.34
CA ASN A 75 14.02 19.07 -19.64
C ASN A 75 14.66 18.62 -18.32
N VAL A 76 14.34 17.42 -17.83
CA VAL A 76 14.80 16.89 -16.54
C VAL A 76 15.44 15.50 -16.66
N LEU A 77 15.52 14.96 -17.88
CA LEU A 77 15.98 13.61 -18.18
C LEU A 77 17.40 13.31 -17.66
N ASP A 78 18.24 14.34 -17.59
CA ASP A 78 19.65 14.26 -17.16
C ASP A 78 19.81 13.95 -15.67
N PHE A 79 18.86 14.35 -14.81
CA PHE A 79 18.91 14.08 -13.36
C PHE A 79 17.68 13.33 -12.82
N ASN A 80 16.64 13.18 -13.63
CA ASN A 80 15.45 12.39 -13.32
C ASN A 80 15.08 11.47 -14.49
N PRO A 81 15.84 10.39 -14.75
CA PRO A 81 15.60 9.50 -15.88
C PRO A 81 14.36 8.62 -15.71
N CYS A 82 13.85 8.47 -14.50
CA CYS A 82 12.68 7.66 -14.20
C CYS A 82 11.82 8.32 -13.13
N SER A 83 10.52 8.05 -13.19
CA SER A 83 9.56 8.36 -12.16
C SER A 83 9.13 7.08 -11.45
N TYR A 84 8.78 7.21 -10.18
CA TYR A 84 8.41 6.10 -9.32
C TYR A 84 7.09 6.36 -8.60
N GLY A 85 6.33 5.31 -8.35
CA GLY A 85 5.05 5.36 -7.66
C GLY A 85 4.83 4.08 -6.87
N PHE A 86 4.37 4.20 -5.62
CA PHE A 86 4.17 3.04 -4.76
C PHE A 86 3.29 3.37 -3.56
N VAL A 87 2.70 2.33 -2.96
CA VAL A 87 2.01 2.40 -1.67
C VAL A 87 2.96 1.83 -0.62
N VAL A 88 3.17 2.57 0.47
CA VAL A 88 4.14 2.21 1.53
C VAL A 88 3.54 2.45 2.90
N GLU A 89 3.90 1.62 3.87
CA GLU A 89 3.56 1.83 5.28
C GLU A 89 3.98 3.24 5.74
N ASP A 90 3.11 3.89 6.50
CA ASP A 90 3.39 5.23 7.01
C ASP A 90 4.68 5.23 7.86
N GLY A 91 5.62 6.12 7.50
CA GLY A 91 6.92 6.26 8.15
C GLY A 91 8.01 5.31 7.65
N ALA A 92 7.71 4.39 6.72
CA ALA A 92 8.70 3.43 6.20
C ALA A 92 9.53 3.94 5.01
N TYR A 93 9.20 5.12 4.47
CA TYR A 93 9.96 5.77 3.40
C TYR A 93 10.17 7.26 3.70
N ASN A 94 11.40 7.72 3.47
CA ASN A 94 11.78 9.13 3.50
C ASN A 94 12.44 9.48 2.17
N PHE A 95 12.00 10.58 1.57
CA PHE A 95 12.53 11.04 0.30
C PHE A 95 13.98 11.52 0.43
N SER A 96 14.81 11.11 -0.53
CA SER A 96 16.12 11.70 -0.79
C SER A 96 16.18 12.25 -2.22
N VAL A 97 16.84 13.40 -2.41
CA VAL A 97 17.05 13.98 -3.76
C VAL A 97 17.78 13.00 -4.68
N SER A 98 18.66 12.14 -4.13
CA SER A 98 19.33 11.10 -4.90
C SER A 98 18.38 10.09 -5.55
N ASP A 99 17.18 9.90 -4.98
CA ASP A 99 16.18 8.96 -5.49
C ASP A 99 15.71 9.34 -6.90
N LEU A 100 15.71 10.64 -7.23
CA LEU A 100 15.36 11.13 -8.57
C LEU A 100 16.31 10.58 -9.64
N SER A 101 17.60 10.44 -9.30
CA SER A 101 18.65 9.98 -10.22
C SER A 101 18.92 8.48 -10.14
N ASN A 102 18.30 7.77 -9.19
CA ASN A 102 18.59 6.37 -8.92
C ASN A 102 17.82 5.43 -9.85
N VAL A 103 18.39 5.11 -11.00
CA VAL A 103 17.80 4.19 -12.00
C VAL A 103 17.46 2.79 -11.47
N ASN A 104 18.08 2.35 -10.37
CA ASN A 104 17.84 1.04 -9.77
C ASN A 104 16.77 1.05 -8.68
N PHE A 105 16.13 2.19 -8.43
CA PHE A 105 15.13 2.33 -7.36
C PHE A 105 13.91 1.41 -7.56
N ASN A 106 13.63 1.01 -8.81
CA ASN A 106 12.60 0.02 -9.14
C ASN A 106 12.82 -1.37 -8.50
N THR A 107 14.06 -1.72 -8.15
CA THR A 107 14.37 -2.98 -7.44
C THR A 107 14.09 -2.91 -5.94
N THR A 108 13.87 -1.70 -5.42
CA THR A 108 13.55 -1.46 -4.01
C THR A 108 12.18 -2.04 -3.69
N LYS A 109 12.07 -2.57 -2.47
CA LYS A 109 10.80 -3.03 -1.92
C LYS A 109 10.47 -2.26 -0.67
N PHE A 110 9.21 -1.88 -0.53
CA PHE A 110 8.69 -1.22 0.64
C PHE A 110 7.66 -2.09 1.36
N PRO A 111 7.58 -1.99 2.69
CA PRO A 111 6.51 -2.62 3.43
C PRO A 111 5.17 -1.97 3.06
N ILE A 112 4.17 -2.79 2.83
CA ILE A 112 2.76 -2.37 2.72
C ILE A 112 1.95 -3.16 3.75
N ILE A 113 1.02 -2.46 4.42
CA ILE A 113 0.14 -3.03 5.43
C ILE A 113 -1.21 -3.41 4.82
N LEU A 114 -1.63 -4.65 5.06
CA LEU A 114 -2.91 -5.17 4.61
C LEU A 114 -3.84 -5.31 5.81
N ASP A 115 -5.09 -4.95 5.59
CA ASP A 115 -6.18 -5.26 6.50
C ASP A 115 -6.46 -6.76 6.36
N TRP A 116 -6.41 -7.49 7.47
CA TRP A 116 -6.67 -8.93 7.52
C TRP A 116 -7.74 -9.18 8.57
N THR A 117 -8.62 -10.13 8.27
CA THR A 117 -9.75 -10.49 9.12
C THR A 117 -9.80 -12.00 9.33
N ILE A 118 -10.28 -12.47 10.49
CA ILE A 118 -10.48 -13.91 10.73
C ILE A 118 -11.96 -14.25 10.59
N GLY A 119 -12.31 -15.03 9.56
CA GLY A 119 -13.67 -15.49 9.31
C GLY A 119 -14.54 -14.47 8.57
N ASN A 120 -15.68 -14.96 8.04
CA ASN A 120 -16.68 -14.16 7.32
C ASN A 120 -18.00 -13.97 8.11
N GLN A 121 -17.99 -14.35 9.39
CA GLN A 121 -19.16 -14.39 10.27
C GLN A 121 -19.17 -13.14 11.16
N ASN A 122 -20.34 -12.64 11.56
CA ASN A 122 -20.39 -11.62 12.60
C ASN A 122 -19.99 -12.20 13.97
N CYS A 123 -19.68 -11.35 14.94
CA CYS A 123 -19.21 -11.79 16.26
C CYS A 123 -20.22 -12.64 17.01
N THR A 124 -21.51 -12.44 16.76
CA THR A 124 -22.57 -13.25 17.36
C THR A 124 -22.53 -14.67 16.78
N GLU A 125 -22.44 -14.79 15.45
CA GLU A 125 -22.32 -16.06 14.73
C GLU A 125 -21.02 -16.80 15.07
N ALA A 126 -19.88 -16.09 15.10
CA ALA A 126 -18.58 -16.67 15.41
C ALA A 126 -18.54 -17.30 16.80
N LYS A 127 -19.24 -16.71 17.78
CA LYS A 127 -19.35 -17.26 19.14
C LYS A 127 -20.21 -18.54 19.21
N LEU A 128 -21.04 -18.81 18.21
CA LEU A 128 -21.85 -20.05 18.15
C LEU A 128 -21.01 -21.29 17.81
N ASP A 129 -19.78 -21.12 17.33
CA ASP A 129 -18.82 -22.21 17.13
C ASP A 129 -17.59 -22.02 18.05
N PRO A 130 -17.68 -22.42 19.33
CA PRO A 130 -16.59 -22.25 20.30
C PRO A 130 -15.30 -22.98 19.90
N LYS A 131 -15.39 -24.00 19.05
CA LYS A 131 -14.24 -24.79 18.61
C LYS A 131 -13.38 -24.01 17.61
N ASN A 132 -14.01 -23.24 16.73
CA ASN A 132 -13.33 -22.43 15.71
C ASN A 132 -13.32 -20.93 16.04
N TYR A 133 -13.85 -20.52 17.19
CA TYR A 133 -13.84 -19.13 17.63
C TYR A 133 -12.41 -18.63 17.88
N ALA A 134 -12.01 -17.59 17.13
CA ALA A 134 -10.64 -17.11 17.09
C ALA A 134 -10.25 -16.25 18.30
N CYS A 135 -11.16 -15.40 18.78
CA CYS A 135 -10.86 -14.50 19.89
C CYS A 135 -11.00 -15.25 21.24
N LYS A 136 -10.01 -15.16 22.14
CA LYS A 136 -10.01 -15.78 23.47
C LYS A 136 -9.93 -14.74 24.59
N GLU A 137 -9.69 -15.19 25.84
CA GLU A 137 -9.80 -14.44 27.12
C GLU A 137 -9.27 -12.99 27.10
N ASN A 138 -8.26 -12.67 26.30
CA ASN A 138 -7.65 -11.32 26.22
C ASN A 138 -7.92 -10.58 24.91
N SER A 139 -8.93 -10.99 24.15
CA SER A 139 -9.26 -10.38 22.86
C SER A 139 -10.76 -10.25 22.68
N VAL A 140 -11.17 -9.14 22.06
CA VAL A 140 -12.57 -8.88 21.75
C VAL A 140 -12.78 -9.01 20.26
N CYS A 141 -13.86 -9.72 19.91
CA CYS A 141 -14.38 -9.73 18.55
C CYS A 141 -15.12 -8.43 18.29
N ILE A 142 -14.83 -7.80 17.16
CA ILE A 142 -15.46 -6.55 16.73
C ILE A 142 -16.25 -6.83 15.45
N ASP A 143 -17.56 -6.52 15.50
CA ASP A 143 -18.47 -6.63 14.35
C ASP A 143 -18.04 -5.68 13.22
N PRO A 144 -18.35 -6.01 11.96
CA PRO A 144 -17.66 -5.42 10.83
C PRO A 144 -17.97 -3.94 10.68
N GLU A 145 -16.91 -3.15 10.84
CA GLU A 145 -16.32 -2.60 9.63
C GLU A 145 -14.97 -3.24 9.22
N ASN A 146 -14.36 -4.11 10.05
CA ASN A 146 -13.18 -4.95 9.76
C ASN A 146 -13.13 -6.04 10.85
N TYR A 147 -13.33 -7.33 10.53
CA TYR A 147 -13.37 -8.44 11.51
C TYR A 147 -11.99 -8.78 12.09
N ASN A 148 -11.50 -7.93 12.98
CA ASN A 148 -10.21 -8.12 13.64
C ASN A 148 -10.44 -8.48 15.11
N CYS A 149 -9.72 -9.48 15.64
CA CYS A 149 -9.58 -9.61 17.09
C CYS A 149 -8.65 -8.49 17.57
N LYS A 150 -9.13 -7.62 18.46
CA LYS A 150 -8.29 -6.59 19.10
C LYS A 150 -7.98 -7.02 20.53
N GLU A 151 -6.75 -6.78 20.97
CA GLU A 151 -6.39 -7.01 22.38
C GLU A 151 -7.21 -6.10 23.30
N ASN A 152 -7.61 -6.64 24.45
CA ASN A 152 -8.05 -5.83 25.57
C ASN A 152 -6.82 -5.09 26.13
N VAL A 153 -6.62 -3.84 25.71
CA VAL A 153 -5.73 -2.96 26.46
C VAL A 153 -6.52 -2.52 27.69
N GLU A 154 -6.42 -3.29 28.78
CA GLU A 154 -6.74 -2.77 30.10
C GLU A 154 -5.78 -1.60 30.33
N HIS A 155 -6.26 -0.37 30.15
CA HIS A 155 -5.57 0.80 30.69
C HIS A 155 -5.55 0.62 32.21
N GLY A 156 -4.43 0.11 32.72
CA GLY A 156 -4.15 0.05 34.15
C GLY A 156 -4.34 1.43 34.77
N LEU A 157 -5.10 1.44 35.87
CA LEU A 157 -5.33 2.56 36.78
C LEU A 157 -4.02 3.18 37.28
#